data_AF-A0A436BIF5-F1
#
_entry.id   AF-A0A436BIF5-F1
#
_cell.length_a   1.000
_cell.length_b   1.000
_cell.length_c   1.000
_cell.angle_alpha   90.00
_cell.angle_beta   90.00
_cell.angle_gamma   90.00
#
_symmetry.space_group_name_H-M   'P 1'
#
loop_
_entity.id
_entity.type
_entity.pdbx_description
1 polymer ?
#
loop_
_entity_poly.entity_id
_entity_poly.type
_entity_poly.pdbx_seq_one_letter_code
_entity_poly.pdbx_strand_id
1 'polypeptide(L)'
;MQDRALVLAEDPLRCQSLPHMTLAGWDLLELLMEQQALGYPEHFTLTRDGDRWRWINRPLGIDDTFTFGDTSTLPYGPMEYITRQSQGDFCILDQRDGNLWMDAGMVTTQADWSLDFDIGMNFFEWHAPVPLAHEKGIFVRALKFLTNIQQGKPARRLNWTMT
;
A
#
# COMPACT_ATOMS: atom_id res chain seq x y z
N MET A 1 2.27 -14.68 -3.92
CA MET A 1 3.24 -14.17 -2.94
C MET A 1 4.67 -14.57 -3.30
N GLN A 2 4.91 -15.79 -3.80
CA GLN A 2 6.23 -16.20 -4.28
C GLN A 2 6.85 -15.25 -5.30
N ASP A 3 6.08 -14.82 -6.30
CA ASP A 3 6.53 -13.89 -7.34
C ASP A 3 7.05 -12.56 -6.75
N ARG A 4 6.25 -11.91 -5.90
CA ARG A 4 6.68 -10.73 -5.11
C ARG A 4 7.96 -10.97 -4.32
N ALA A 5 8.12 -12.15 -3.71
CA ALA A 5 9.34 -12.48 -2.97
C ALA A 5 10.57 -12.56 -3.88
N LEU A 6 10.44 -13.12 -5.09
CA LEU A 6 11.51 -13.14 -6.09
C LEU A 6 11.87 -11.73 -6.56
N VAL A 7 10.86 -10.91 -6.90
CA VAL A 7 11.06 -9.51 -7.32
C VAL A 7 11.80 -8.71 -6.26
N LEU A 8 11.39 -8.80 -4.99
CA LEU A 8 12.03 -8.06 -3.90
C LEU A 8 13.43 -8.59 -3.52
N ALA A 9 13.72 -9.86 -3.83
CA ALA A 9 15.06 -10.40 -3.63
C ALA A 9 16.05 -9.87 -4.68
N GLU A 10 15.58 -9.63 -5.91
CA GLU A 10 16.37 -9.06 -6.99
C GLU A 10 16.44 -7.52 -6.92
N ASP A 11 15.33 -6.87 -6.59
CA ASP A 11 15.18 -5.42 -6.55
C ASP A 11 14.39 -4.96 -5.30
N PRO A 12 15.08 -4.73 -4.16
CA PRO A 12 14.45 -4.24 -2.93
C PRO A 12 13.80 -2.85 -3.07
N LEU A 13 14.20 -2.04 -4.07
CA LEU A 13 13.64 -0.70 -4.29
C LEU A 13 12.19 -0.72 -4.81
N ARG A 14 11.63 -1.91 -5.03
CA ARG A 14 10.19 -2.09 -5.27
C ARG A 14 9.32 -1.88 -4.02
N CYS A 15 9.95 -1.78 -2.85
CA CYS A 15 9.30 -1.38 -1.62
C CYS A 15 10.01 -0.16 -1.02
N GLN A 16 9.36 1.00 -1.00
CA GLN A 16 9.95 2.23 -0.48
C GLN A 16 8.98 2.96 0.42
N SER A 17 9.48 3.55 1.49
CA SER A 17 8.69 4.36 2.41
C SER A 17 9.55 5.48 2.97
N LEU A 18 9.15 6.72 2.75
CA LEU A 18 9.81 7.87 3.37
C LEU A 18 9.55 7.85 4.89
N PRO A 19 10.50 8.33 5.73
CA PRO A 19 10.41 8.16 7.19
C PRO A 19 9.10 8.65 7.82
N HIS A 20 8.53 9.73 7.30
CA HIS A 20 7.28 10.31 7.81
C HIS A 20 6.04 9.44 7.53
N MET A 21 6.14 8.47 6.61
CA MET A 21 5.06 7.55 6.23
C MET A 21 4.98 6.30 7.13
N THR A 22 5.85 6.17 8.13
CA THR A 22 5.86 5.00 9.04
C THR A 22 4.51 4.76 9.70
N LEU A 23 3.85 5.83 10.17
CA LEU A 23 2.52 5.72 10.78
C LEU A 23 1.47 5.22 9.79
N ALA A 24 1.46 5.76 8.57
CA ALA A 24 0.55 5.31 7.52
C ALA A 24 0.84 3.86 7.08
N GLY A 25 2.08 3.39 7.23
CA GLY A 25 2.44 1.98 7.06
C GLY A 25 1.81 1.07 8.12
N TRP A 26 1.69 1.53 9.37
CA TRP A 26 0.93 0.84 10.42
C TRP A 26 -0.58 0.85 10.14
N ASP A 27 -1.13 1.97 9.65
CA ASP A 27 -2.54 2.05 9.27
C ASP A 27 -2.89 1.07 8.13
N LEU A 28 -2.00 0.94 7.13
CA LEU A 28 -2.16 -0.05 6.07
C LEU A 28 -2.12 -1.48 6.62
N LEU A 29 -1.21 -1.75 7.55
CA LEU A 29 -1.09 -3.06 8.20
C LEU A 29 -2.37 -3.41 8.95
N GLU A 30 -2.87 -2.51 9.79
CA GLU A 30 -4.12 -2.69 10.51
C GLU A 30 -5.27 -2.97 9.53
N LEU A 31 -5.46 -2.10 8.53
CA LEU A 31 -6.54 -2.23 7.56
C LEU A 31 -6.51 -3.59 6.86
N LEU A 32 -5.35 -4.01 6.36
CA LEU A 32 -5.24 -5.27 5.63
C LEU A 32 -5.45 -6.49 6.54
N MET A 33 -4.87 -6.50 7.74
CA MET A 33 -5.08 -7.61 8.68
C MET A 33 -6.55 -7.73 9.11
N GLU A 34 -7.21 -6.62 9.43
CA GLU A 34 -8.62 -6.62 9.79
C GLU A 34 -9.51 -7.10 8.65
N GLN A 35 -9.32 -6.57 7.44
CA GLN A 35 -10.15 -6.94 6.30
C GLN A 35 -9.89 -8.39 5.85
N GLN A 36 -8.66 -8.88 5.93
CA GLN A 36 -8.33 -10.27 5.61
C GLN A 36 -8.91 -11.25 6.64
N ALA A 37 -8.77 -10.96 7.94
CA ALA A 37 -9.36 -11.79 8.99
C ALA A 37 -10.90 -11.80 8.94
N LEU A 38 -11.51 -10.66 8.58
CA LEU A 38 -12.96 -10.56 8.42
C LEU A 38 -13.46 -11.28 7.16
N GLY A 39 -12.78 -11.08 6.02
CA GLY A 39 -13.22 -11.57 4.72
C GLY A 39 -12.91 -13.04 4.47
N TYR A 40 -11.85 -13.57 5.08
CA TYR A 40 -11.38 -14.95 4.89
C TYR A 40 -10.90 -15.57 6.23
N PRO A 41 -11.79 -15.72 7.22
CA PRO A 41 -11.43 -16.21 8.56
C PRO A 41 -10.81 -17.61 8.59
N GLU A 42 -11.11 -18.44 7.59
CA GLU A 42 -10.48 -19.76 7.39
C GLU A 42 -8.99 -19.65 7.07
N HIS A 43 -8.54 -18.53 6.48
CA HIS A 43 -7.15 -18.30 6.09
C HIS A 43 -6.40 -17.40 7.06
N PHE A 44 -7.07 -16.40 7.61
CA PHE A 44 -6.44 -15.37 8.43
C PHE A 44 -7.07 -15.25 9.81
N THR A 45 -6.28 -14.86 10.80
CA THR A 45 -6.78 -14.55 12.14
C THR A 45 -5.95 -13.44 12.75
N LEU A 46 -6.64 -12.42 13.27
CA LEU A 46 -6.05 -11.34 14.04
C LEU A 46 -6.60 -11.39 15.47
N THR A 47 -5.71 -11.46 16.47
CA THR A 47 -6.05 -11.31 17.90
C THR A 47 -5.27 -10.13 18.47
N ARG A 48 -5.92 -9.30 19.30
CA ARG A 48 -5.35 -8.08 19.86
C ARG A 48 -5.52 -8.06 21.38
N ASP A 49 -4.44 -7.79 22.09
CA ASP A 49 -4.40 -7.50 23.53
C ASP A 49 -3.64 -6.20 23.74
N GLY A 50 -4.38 -5.08 23.72
CA GLY A 50 -3.79 -3.74 23.55
C GLY A 50 -2.95 -3.67 22.28
N ASP A 51 -1.70 -3.25 22.41
CA ASP A 51 -0.76 -3.17 21.28
C ASP A 51 -0.08 -4.51 20.98
N ARG A 52 -0.25 -5.55 21.80
CA ARG A 52 0.27 -6.88 21.50
C ARG A 52 -0.68 -7.60 20.54
N TRP A 53 -0.24 -7.75 19.29
CA TRP A 53 -1.02 -8.35 18.23
C TRP A 53 -0.47 -9.73 17.89
N ARG A 54 -1.38 -10.68 17.63
CA ARG A 54 -1.06 -11.98 17.04
C ARG A 54 -1.74 -12.10 15.69
N TRP A 55 -0.95 -12.30 14.65
CA TRP A 55 -1.39 -12.44 13.28
C TRP A 55 -1.09 -13.83 12.76
N ILE A 56 -2.12 -14.52 12.25
CA ILE A 56 -1.99 -15.83 11.64
C ILE A 56 -2.40 -15.72 10.18
N ASN A 57 -1.49 -16.09 9.27
CA ASN A 57 -1.73 -16.25 7.85
C ASN A 57 -1.41 -17.70 7.46
N ARG A 58 -2.44 -18.54 7.46
CA ARG A 58 -2.34 -19.98 7.23
C ARG A 58 -1.83 -20.33 5.83
N PRO A 59 -2.27 -19.66 4.74
CA PRO A 59 -1.73 -19.92 3.40
C PRO A 59 -0.21 -19.79 3.28
N LEU A 60 0.41 -18.88 4.06
CA LEU A 60 1.86 -18.68 4.07
C LEU A 60 2.57 -19.35 5.26
N GLY A 61 1.84 -20.05 6.14
CA GLY A 61 2.40 -20.67 7.34
C GLY A 61 2.94 -19.68 8.38
N ILE A 62 2.39 -18.47 8.42
CA ILE A 62 2.80 -17.41 9.36
C ILE A 62 1.93 -17.46 10.62
N ASP A 63 2.57 -17.46 11.78
CA ASP A 63 1.96 -17.25 13.10
C ASP A 63 2.92 -16.34 13.87
N ASP A 64 2.64 -15.03 13.83
CA ASP A 64 3.54 -13.99 14.29
C ASP A 64 2.92 -13.21 15.45
N THR A 65 3.74 -12.78 16.40
CA THR A 65 3.32 -11.95 17.53
C THR A 65 4.25 -10.75 17.64
N PHE A 66 3.69 -9.56 17.49
CA PHE A 66 4.42 -8.30 17.44
C PHE A 66 3.70 -7.23 18.26
N THR A 67 4.34 -6.08 18.43
CA THR A 67 3.78 -4.90 19.10
C THR A 67 3.41 -3.87 18.04
N PHE A 68 2.11 -3.56 17.92
CA PHE A 68 1.62 -2.53 17.01
C PHE A 68 2.23 -1.17 17.34
N GLY A 69 2.82 -0.50 16.35
CA GLY A 69 3.55 0.75 16.52
C GLY A 69 5.05 0.61 16.78
N ASP A 70 5.55 -0.59 17.14
CA ASP A 70 6.97 -0.84 17.37
C ASP A 70 7.61 -1.65 16.24
N THR A 71 8.34 -0.97 15.36
CA THR A 71 8.95 -1.58 14.16
C THR A 71 10.05 -2.58 14.50
N SER A 72 10.61 -2.55 15.71
CA SER A 72 11.66 -3.50 16.13
C SER A 72 11.11 -4.91 16.37
N THR A 73 9.79 -5.06 16.46
CA THR A 73 9.10 -6.33 16.69
C THR A 73 8.66 -7.02 15.40
N LEU A 74 8.92 -6.41 14.24
CA LEU A 74 8.65 -7.00 12.92
C LEU A 74 9.97 -7.27 12.17
N PRO A 75 10.00 -8.27 11.27
CA PRO A 75 11.18 -8.53 10.44
C PRO A 75 11.40 -7.48 9.33
N TYR A 76 10.41 -6.64 9.06
CA TYR A 76 10.43 -5.55 8.07
C TYR A 76 9.65 -4.34 8.62
N GLY A 77 9.70 -3.21 7.90
CA GLY A 77 8.74 -2.12 8.16
C GLY A 77 7.28 -2.59 7.99
N PRO A 78 6.31 -1.98 8.67
CA PRO A 78 4.92 -2.48 8.75
C PRO A 78 4.27 -2.60 7.38
N MET A 79 4.47 -1.61 6.50
CA MET A 79 3.97 -1.65 5.11
C MET A 79 4.57 -2.83 4.34
N GLU A 80 5.89 -3.02 4.38
CA GLU A 80 6.53 -4.13 3.67
C GLU A 80 6.06 -5.48 4.20
N TYR A 81 6.00 -5.62 5.53
CA TYR A 81 5.60 -6.85 6.20
C TYR A 81 4.23 -7.37 5.75
N ILE A 82 3.22 -6.50 5.75
CA ILE A 82 1.84 -6.88 5.41
C ILE A 82 1.61 -6.95 3.90
N THR A 83 2.29 -6.12 3.11
CA THR A 83 2.16 -6.16 1.65
C THR A 83 2.88 -7.37 1.06
N ARG A 84 3.95 -7.90 1.66
CA ARG A 84 4.49 -9.25 1.31
C ARG A 84 3.47 -10.38 1.43
N GLN A 85 2.36 -10.15 2.12
CA GLN A 85 1.30 -11.12 2.39
C GLN A 85 -0.03 -10.81 1.66
N SER A 86 -0.10 -9.74 0.87
CA SER A 86 -1.34 -9.23 0.28
C SER A 86 -1.25 -9.14 -1.25
N GLN A 87 -2.28 -9.56 -1.98
CA GLN A 87 -2.29 -9.51 -3.45
C GLN A 87 -2.42 -8.07 -3.98
N GLY A 88 -1.87 -7.84 -5.18
CA GLY A 88 -1.85 -6.52 -5.82
C GLY A 88 -0.80 -5.57 -5.22
N ASP A 89 -0.53 -4.48 -5.92
CA ASP A 89 0.42 -3.44 -5.49
C ASP A 89 -0.29 -2.32 -4.71
N PHE A 90 0.48 -1.60 -3.89
CA PHE A 90 -0.02 -0.58 -2.97
C PHE A 90 0.82 0.69 -3.07
N CYS A 91 0.16 1.85 -3.14
CA CYS A 91 0.77 3.16 -2.89
C CYS A 91 0.05 3.81 -1.70
N ILE A 92 0.82 4.40 -0.80
CA ILE A 92 0.32 5.22 0.31
C ILE A 92 0.68 6.66 -0.01
N LEU A 93 -0.33 7.52 -0.04
CA LEU A 93 -0.17 8.90 -0.47
C LEU A 93 -0.23 9.84 0.72
N ASP A 94 0.76 10.73 0.85
CA ASP A 94 0.66 11.85 1.80
C ASP A 94 -0.22 12.95 1.21
N GLN A 95 -1.20 13.41 1.99
CA GLN A 95 -2.11 14.48 1.59
C GLN A 95 -1.68 15.80 2.23
N ARG A 96 -1.00 16.64 1.46
CA ARG A 96 -0.53 17.97 1.87
C ARG A 96 -0.65 18.99 0.74
N ASP A 97 -0.75 20.27 1.12
CA ASP A 97 -0.80 21.40 0.17
C ASP A 97 -1.88 21.29 -0.92
N GLY A 98 -3.01 20.66 -0.57
CA GLY A 98 -4.12 20.44 -1.51
C GLY A 98 -3.81 19.42 -2.62
N ASN A 99 -2.80 18.58 -2.43
CA ASN A 99 -2.36 17.57 -3.40
C ASN A 99 -2.12 16.20 -2.71
N LEU A 100 -1.73 15.20 -3.50
CA LEU A 100 -1.35 13.86 -3.04
C LEU A 100 0.07 13.55 -3.52
N TRP A 101 0.89 12.99 -2.66
CA TRP A 101 2.30 12.70 -2.91
C TRP A 101 2.60 11.21 -2.71
N MET A 102 3.24 10.56 -3.67
CA MET A 102 3.54 9.13 -3.59
C MET A 102 4.78 8.91 -2.72
N ASP A 103 4.57 8.88 -1.40
CA ASP A 103 5.67 8.89 -0.43
C ASP A 103 5.94 7.51 0.20
N ALA A 104 5.11 6.51 -0.11
CA ALA A 104 5.42 5.10 0.16
C ALA A 104 4.67 4.14 -0.80
N GLY A 105 5.21 2.94 -0.98
CA GLY A 105 4.55 1.88 -1.75
C GLY A 105 5.27 0.53 -1.78
N MET A 106 4.53 -0.47 -2.24
CA MET A 106 5.00 -1.81 -2.65
C MET A 106 4.51 -2.05 -4.07
N VAL A 107 5.41 -2.01 -5.05
CA VAL A 107 5.09 -2.04 -6.48
C VAL A 107 5.97 -3.08 -7.20
N THR A 108 5.40 -4.27 -7.37
CA THR A 108 6.09 -5.46 -7.89
C THR A 108 5.46 -6.05 -9.14
N THR A 109 4.27 -5.57 -9.51
CA THR A 109 3.44 -6.06 -10.63
C THR A 109 2.86 -4.89 -11.46
N GLN A 110 3.63 -3.82 -11.60
CA GLN A 110 3.23 -2.59 -12.29
C GLN A 110 2.82 -2.79 -13.76
N ALA A 111 2.05 -1.83 -14.29
CA ALA A 111 1.82 -1.69 -15.72
C ALA A 111 2.78 -0.64 -16.31
N ASP A 112 4.04 -1.03 -16.49
CA ASP A 112 5.09 -0.25 -17.19
C ASP A 112 5.44 1.12 -16.56
N TRP A 113 5.51 1.19 -15.23
CA TRP A 113 6.00 2.36 -14.47
C TRP A 113 6.87 1.92 -13.28
N SER A 114 7.51 2.84 -12.56
CA SER A 114 8.42 2.50 -11.44
C SER A 114 8.14 3.33 -10.21
N LEU A 115 8.02 2.68 -9.05
CA LEU A 115 7.96 3.36 -7.75
C LEU A 115 9.23 4.17 -7.50
N ASP A 116 10.40 3.65 -7.86
CA ASP A 116 11.69 4.32 -7.62
C ASP A 116 11.82 5.64 -8.40
N PHE A 117 11.15 5.74 -9.56
CA PHE A 117 11.09 6.99 -10.30
C PHE A 117 10.05 7.96 -9.73
N ASP A 118 8.91 7.44 -9.27
CA ASP A 118 7.76 8.27 -8.90
C ASP A 118 7.72 8.63 -7.40
N ILE A 119 8.59 8.04 -6.57
CA ILE A 119 8.63 8.32 -5.14
C ILE A 119 8.87 9.82 -4.89
N GLY A 120 8.01 10.44 -4.08
CA GLY A 120 8.05 11.88 -3.82
C GLY A 120 7.45 12.77 -4.91
N MET A 121 6.92 12.21 -6.01
CA MET A 121 6.15 12.98 -6.99
C MET A 121 4.74 13.27 -6.48
N ASN A 122 4.17 14.40 -6.89
CA ASN A 122 2.78 14.73 -6.65
C ASN A 122 1.84 14.17 -7.74
N PHE A 123 0.53 14.22 -7.48
CA PHE A 123 -0.51 13.61 -8.31
C PHE A 123 -0.43 13.97 -9.81
N PHE A 124 -0.01 15.19 -10.15
CA PHE A 124 0.11 15.59 -11.55
C PHE A 124 1.42 15.15 -12.18
N GLU A 125 2.49 15.07 -11.39
CA GLU A 125 3.83 14.70 -11.86
C GLU A 125 3.87 13.23 -12.29
N TRP A 126 3.43 12.29 -11.44
CA TRP A 126 3.45 10.87 -11.79
C TRP A 126 2.42 10.51 -12.88
N HIS A 127 1.39 11.33 -13.08
CA HIS A 127 0.45 11.16 -14.20
C HIS A 127 0.87 11.88 -15.48
N ALA A 128 1.94 12.69 -15.48
CA ALA A 128 2.38 13.50 -16.62
C ALA A 128 2.50 12.72 -17.94
N PRO A 129 2.96 11.45 -17.97
CA PRO A 129 3.05 10.68 -19.21
C PRO A 129 1.70 10.33 -19.87
N VAL A 130 0.57 10.47 -19.16
CA VAL A 130 -0.74 10.06 -19.67
C VAL A 130 -1.29 11.07 -20.69
N PRO A 131 -1.46 10.67 -21.97
CA PRO A 131 -1.92 11.59 -23.02
C PRO A 131 -3.42 11.92 -22.88
N LEU A 132 -3.83 13.07 -23.39
CA LEU A 132 -5.23 13.57 -23.50
C LEU A 132 -5.99 13.79 -22.18
N ALA A 133 -5.60 13.15 -21.07
CA ALA A 133 -6.33 13.20 -19.81
C ALA A 133 -6.20 14.56 -19.10
N HIS A 134 -5.04 15.21 -19.25
CA HIS A 134 -4.79 16.57 -18.77
C HIS A 134 -5.69 17.59 -19.46
N GLU A 135 -5.72 17.58 -20.80
CA GLU A 135 -6.54 18.49 -21.62
C GLU A 135 -8.04 18.34 -21.31
N LYS A 136 -8.49 17.12 -20.97
CA LYS A 136 -9.87 16.82 -20.60
C LYS A 136 -10.20 17.14 -19.12
N GLY A 137 -9.24 17.67 -18.36
CA GLY A 137 -9.38 18.00 -16.94
C GLY A 137 -9.68 16.79 -16.05
N ILE A 138 -9.34 15.58 -16.49
CA ILE A 138 -9.67 14.33 -15.77
C ILE A 138 -8.93 14.31 -14.44
N PHE A 139 -7.63 14.60 -14.44
CA PHE A 139 -6.80 14.57 -13.23
C PHE A 139 -7.20 15.64 -12.21
N VAL A 140 -7.62 16.83 -12.65
CA VAL A 140 -8.14 17.88 -11.75
C VAL A 140 -9.39 17.40 -11.00
N ARG A 141 -10.34 16.78 -11.72
CA ARG A 141 -11.57 16.23 -11.09
C ARG A 141 -11.26 15.04 -10.20
N ALA A 142 -10.35 14.17 -10.62
CA ALA A 142 -9.91 13.01 -9.84
C ALA A 142 -9.24 13.43 -8.53
N LEU A 143 -8.29 14.36 -8.57
CA LEU A 143 -7.63 14.88 -7.38
C LEU A 143 -8.65 15.49 -6.41
N LYS A 144 -9.54 16.36 -6.91
CA LYS A 144 -10.62 16.95 -6.10
C LYS A 144 -11.47 15.87 -5.41
N PHE A 145 -11.78 14.78 -6.10
CA PHE A 145 -12.54 13.68 -5.51
C PHE A 145 -11.72 12.95 -4.43
N LEU A 146 -10.48 12.58 -4.74
CA LEU A 146 -9.61 11.80 -3.87
C LEU A 146 -9.29 12.54 -2.56
N THR A 147 -9.00 13.85 -2.61
CA THR A 147 -8.71 14.67 -1.41
C THR A 147 -9.93 14.90 -0.51
N ASN A 148 -11.12 14.44 -0.94
CA ASN A 148 -12.36 14.51 -0.17
C ASN A 148 -12.86 13.13 0.29
N ILE A 149 -12.12 12.05 0.04
CA ILE A 149 -12.45 10.72 0.57
C ILE A 149 -12.40 10.77 2.11
N GLN A 150 -13.39 10.13 2.75
CA GLN A 150 -13.53 10.09 4.20
C GLN A 150 -13.35 8.66 4.70
N GLN A 151 -12.91 8.51 5.95
CA GLN A 151 -12.83 7.21 6.62
C GLN A 151 -14.18 6.47 6.53
N GLY A 152 -14.14 5.18 6.22
CA GLY A 152 -15.34 4.34 6.04
C GLY A 152 -16.12 4.59 4.75
N LYS A 153 -15.65 5.49 3.86
CA LYS A 153 -16.27 5.75 2.54
C LYS A 153 -15.27 5.56 1.39
N PRO A 154 -14.73 4.33 1.21
CA PRO A 154 -13.76 4.06 0.16
C PRO A 154 -14.37 4.19 -1.24
N ALA A 155 -13.52 4.42 -2.23
CA ALA A 155 -13.89 4.47 -3.64
C ALA A 155 -13.11 3.45 -4.46
N ARG A 156 -13.61 3.10 -5.65
CA ARG A 156 -12.95 2.18 -6.59
C ARG A 156 -13.13 2.60 -8.04
N ARG A 157 -12.18 2.23 -8.88
CA ARG A 157 -12.24 2.34 -10.35
C ARG A 157 -11.55 1.15 -11.00
N LEU A 158 -11.76 0.99 -12.30
CA LEU A 158 -11.04 0.01 -13.12
C LEU A 158 -10.03 0.73 -14.03
N ASN A 159 -8.86 0.12 -14.19
CA ASN A 159 -7.84 0.45 -15.18
C ASN A 159 -7.52 -0.81 -15.98
N TRP A 160 -7.03 -0.67 -17.22
CA TRP A 160 -6.70 -1.84 -18.04
C TRP A 160 -5.57 -1.51 -19.04
N THR A 161 -4.85 -2.55 -19.43
CA THR A 161 -3.91 -2.60 -20.55
C THR A 161 -3.81 -4.06 -21.02
N MET A 162 -2.96 -4.38 -21.99
CA MET A 162 -2.62 -5.75 -22.39
C MET A 162 -1.20 -6.09 -21.95
N THR A 163 -0.96 -7.35 -21.56
CA THR A 163 0.33 -7.89 -21.09
C THR A 163 0.60 -9.22 -21.77
#